data_AF-A0A538CD58-F1
#
_entry.id   AF-A0A538CD58-F1
#
_cell.length_a   1.000
_cell.length_b   1.000
_cell.length_c   1.000
_cell.angle_alpha   90.00
_cell.angle_beta   90.00
_cell.angle_gamma   90.00
#
_symmetry.space_group_name_H-M   'P 1'
#
loop_
_entity.id
_entity.type
_entity.pdbx_description
1 polymer ?
#
loop_
_entity_poly.entity_id
_entity_poly.type
_entity_poly.pdbx_seq_one_letter_code
_entity_poly.pdbx_strand_id
1 'polypeptide(L)'
;MHDRFSGANFSKGRHTLKGSAALAFARDRHDVPGGDLGRSANQGRLLLAALSKLNDVFGKDPGNLLKWISVGWRNIRTDLGLATLLRLGLTATRINPNKVTNLVVPSTTGNVGAVSVVFISARARSLFADLRADGFAS
;
A
#
# COMPACT_ATOMS: atom_id res chain seq x y z
N MET A 1 15.47 3.50 -10.02
CA MET A 1 15.38 2.70 -8.79
C MET A 1 16.36 1.56 -8.96
N HIS A 2 17.47 1.62 -8.24
CA HIS A 2 18.59 0.69 -8.29
C HIS A 2 19.03 0.38 -6.85
N ASP A 3 18.42 -0.63 -6.24
CA ASP A 3 18.75 -1.07 -4.89
C ASP A 3 19.10 -2.56 -4.89
N ARG A 4 20.40 -2.84 -4.74
CA ARG A 4 20.94 -4.20 -4.68
C ARG A 4 20.40 -5.01 -3.49
N PHE A 5 20.01 -4.35 -2.41
CA PHE A 5 19.57 -5.04 -1.19
C PHE A 5 18.14 -5.57 -1.31
N SER A 6 17.28 -4.86 -2.05
CA SER A 6 15.94 -5.32 -2.40
C SER A 6 15.89 -6.09 -3.72
N GLY A 7 16.92 -5.97 -4.56
CA GLY A 7 16.94 -6.49 -5.94
C GLY A 7 16.17 -5.59 -6.91
N ALA A 8 15.83 -4.37 -6.52
CA ALA A 8 15.09 -3.43 -7.35
C ALA A 8 15.98 -2.85 -8.45
N ASN A 9 15.55 -2.98 -9.70
CA ASN A 9 16.23 -2.40 -10.86
C ASN A 9 15.18 -1.96 -11.89
N PHE A 10 14.71 -0.72 -11.75
CA PHE A 10 13.65 -0.16 -12.57
C PHE A 10 14.05 1.21 -13.12
N SER A 11 13.88 1.39 -14.42
CA SER A 11 13.94 2.69 -15.08
C SER A 11 12.74 3.55 -14.69
N LYS A 12 12.82 4.87 -14.92
CA LYS A 12 11.66 5.76 -14.73
C LYS A 12 10.57 5.42 -15.74
N GLY A 13 9.32 5.34 -15.29
CA GLY A 13 8.16 5.11 -16.17
C GLY A 13 7.11 4.18 -15.57
N ARG A 14 6.12 3.82 -16.40
CA ARG A 14 5.08 2.86 -16.05
C ARG A 14 5.58 1.44 -16.25
N HIS A 15 5.51 0.64 -15.20
CA HIS A 15 5.91 -0.77 -15.23
C HIS A 15 4.74 -1.68 -14.84
N THR A 16 4.68 -2.86 -15.44
CA THR A 16 3.83 -3.95 -14.95
C THR A 16 4.73 -4.93 -14.20
N LEU A 17 4.61 -4.95 -12.88
CA LEU A 17 5.44 -5.79 -12.02
C LEU A 17 4.75 -7.11 -11.71
N LYS A 18 5.54 -8.19 -11.64
CA LYS A 18 5.10 -9.52 -11.20
C LYS A 18 5.81 -9.90 -9.91
N GLY A 19 5.14 -10.60 -9.00
CA GLY A 19 5.70 -11.32 -7.84
C GLY A 19 6.95 -10.68 -7.22
N SER A 20 8.11 -11.25 -7.51
CA SER A 20 9.42 -10.83 -6.99
C SER A 20 9.78 -9.38 -7.31
N ALA A 21 9.45 -8.88 -8.50
CA ALA A 21 9.69 -7.47 -8.87
C ALA A 21 8.80 -6.51 -8.07
N ALA A 22 7.55 -6.89 -7.82
CA ALA A 22 6.66 -6.10 -6.97
C ALA A 22 7.13 -6.10 -5.51
N LEU A 23 7.64 -7.23 -5.03
CA LEU A 23 8.26 -7.35 -3.70
C LEU A 23 9.54 -6.50 -3.59
N ALA A 24 10.42 -6.54 -4.61
CA ALA A 24 11.62 -5.72 -4.66
C ALA A 24 11.27 -4.22 -4.61
N PHE A 25 10.30 -3.78 -5.42
CA PHE A 25 9.80 -2.40 -5.42
C PHE A 25 9.30 -1.94 -4.04
N ALA A 26 8.51 -2.78 -3.35
CA ALA A 26 7.98 -2.45 -2.02
C ALA A 26 9.02 -2.52 -0.89
N ARG A 27 10.16 -3.17 -1.14
CA ARG A 27 11.26 -3.35 -0.17
C ARG A 27 12.42 -2.38 -0.38
N ASP A 28 12.42 -1.59 -1.46
CA ASP A 28 13.47 -0.60 -1.67
C ASP A 28 13.53 0.39 -0.50
N ARG A 29 14.75 0.55 0.02
CA ARG A 29 15.10 1.33 1.21
C ARG A 29 16.18 2.37 0.93
N HIS A 30 17.06 2.11 -0.03
CA HIS A 30 18.34 2.81 -0.15
C HIS A 30 18.34 3.81 -1.29
N ASP A 31 17.56 3.56 -2.34
CA ASP A 31 17.46 4.44 -3.51
C ASP A 31 16.17 5.29 -3.50
N VAL A 32 15.46 5.33 -2.36
CA VAL A 32 14.25 6.12 -2.16
C VAL A 32 14.51 7.40 -1.35
N PRO A 33 14.07 8.58 -1.83
CA PRO A 33 14.09 9.81 -1.05
C PRO A 33 13.29 9.62 0.26
N GLY A 34 13.88 10.01 1.40
CA GLY A 34 13.22 9.95 2.70
C GLY A 34 13.24 8.58 3.41
N GLY A 35 14.06 7.63 2.94
CA GLY A 35 14.32 6.36 3.63
C GLY A 35 13.03 5.55 3.90
N ASP A 36 12.71 5.34 5.18
CA ASP A 36 11.53 4.58 5.60
C ASP A 36 10.21 5.17 5.08
N LEU A 37 10.11 6.49 4.95
CA LEU A 37 8.92 7.16 4.40
C LEU A 37 8.78 6.86 2.91
N GLY A 38 9.89 6.83 2.17
CA GLY A 38 9.91 6.45 0.76
C GLY A 38 9.47 5.00 0.57
N ARG A 39 9.94 4.09 1.45
CA ARG A 39 9.50 2.69 1.46
C ARG A 39 8.00 2.58 1.73
N SER A 40 7.47 3.25 2.76
CA SER A 40 6.02 3.26 3.05
C SER A 40 5.22 3.81 1.88
N ALA A 41 5.71 4.84 1.19
CA ALA A 41 5.08 5.35 -0.01
C ALA A 41 5.03 4.29 -1.13
N ASN A 42 6.08 3.51 -1.34
CA ASN A 42 6.09 2.42 -2.32
C ASN A 42 5.13 1.28 -1.96
N GLN A 43 5.02 0.93 -0.66
CA GLN A 43 4.05 -0.05 -0.20
C GLN A 43 2.61 0.41 -0.47
N GLY A 44 2.30 1.68 -0.20
CA GLY A 44 1.00 2.26 -0.55
C GLY A 44 0.73 2.26 -2.06
N ARG A 45 1.74 2.56 -2.89
CA ARG A 45 1.62 2.44 -4.36
C ARG A 45 1.33 1.00 -4.80
N LEU A 46 1.95 0.01 -4.16
CA LEU A 46 1.67 -1.40 -4.45
C LEU A 46 0.22 -1.78 -4.10
N LEU A 47 -0.30 -1.31 -2.96
CA LEU A 47 -1.70 -1.52 -2.58
C LEU A 47 -2.68 -0.87 -3.57
N LEU A 48 -2.40 0.36 -4.02
CA LEU A 48 -3.20 1.02 -5.05
C LEU A 48 -3.16 0.28 -6.40
N ALA A 49 -1.99 -0.23 -6.79
CA ALA A 49 -1.86 -1.05 -7.99
C ALA A 49 -2.65 -2.37 -7.85
N ALA A 50 -2.66 -2.99 -6.68
CA ALA A 50 -3.46 -4.18 -6.40
C ALA A 50 -4.97 -3.87 -6.48
N LEU A 51 -5.43 -2.74 -5.94
CA LEU A 51 -6.81 -2.27 -6.06
C LEU A 51 -7.20 -2.01 -7.52
N SER A 52 -6.34 -1.36 -8.29
CA SER A 52 -6.55 -1.16 -9.72
C SER A 52 -6.63 -2.49 -10.46
N LYS A 53 -5.80 -3.48 -10.08
CA LYS A 53 -5.82 -4.79 -10.71
C LYS A 53 -7.07 -5.58 -10.35
N LEU A 54 -7.54 -5.49 -9.09
CA LEU A 54 -8.79 -6.07 -8.64
C LEU A 54 -9.97 -5.55 -9.46
N ASN A 55 -10.07 -4.23 -9.66
CA ASN A 55 -11.10 -3.63 -10.50
C ASN A 55 -11.06 -4.14 -11.95
N ASP A 56 -9.86 -4.22 -12.56
CA ASP A 56 -9.68 -4.76 -13.92
C ASP A 56 -10.18 -6.21 -14.05
N VAL A 57 -9.77 -7.10 -13.12
CA VAL A 57 -10.16 -8.52 -13.21
C VAL A 57 -11.62 -8.74 -12.83
N PHE A 58 -12.17 -7.96 -11.89
CA PHE A 58 -13.58 -8.02 -11.52
C PHE A 58 -14.48 -7.54 -12.66
N GLY A 59 -14.11 -6.44 -13.32
CA GLY A 59 -14.85 -5.92 -14.47
C GLY A 59 -14.89 -6.88 -15.67
N LYS A 60 -13.89 -7.76 -15.79
CA LYS A 60 -13.85 -8.82 -16.80
C LYS A 60 -14.72 -10.03 -16.45
N ASP A 61 -14.69 -10.45 -15.18
CA ASP A 61 -15.48 -11.56 -14.65
C ASP A 61 -15.65 -11.37 -13.13
N PRO A 62 -16.88 -11.12 -12.64
CA PRO A 62 -17.15 -10.96 -11.21
C PRO A 62 -16.72 -12.16 -10.35
N GLY A 63 -16.68 -13.37 -10.92
CA GLY A 63 -16.18 -14.57 -10.27
C GLY A 63 -14.69 -14.51 -9.91
N ASN A 64 -13.91 -13.62 -10.53
CA ASN A 64 -12.51 -13.42 -10.17
C ASN A 64 -12.33 -12.90 -8.74
N LEU A 65 -13.33 -12.22 -8.15
CA LEU A 65 -13.26 -11.82 -6.75
C LEU A 65 -13.13 -13.04 -5.82
N LEU A 66 -13.89 -14.10 -6.07
CA LEU A 66 -13.81 -15.34 -5.29
C LEU A 66 -12.45 -16.02 -5.45
N LYS A 67 -11.88 -16.00 -6.67
CA LYS A 67 -10.51 -16.51 -6.92
C LYS A 67 -9.48 -15.73 -6.10
N TRP A 68 -9.59 -14.40 -6.03
CA TRP A 68 -8.72 -13.54 -5.25
C TRP A 68 -8.84 -13.80 -3.74
N ILE A 69 -10.07 -13.90 -3.24
CA ILE A 69 -10.32 -14.24 -1.83
C ILE A 69 -9.77 -15.63 -1.50
N SER A 70 -9.95 -16.62 -2.39
CA SER A 70 -9.43 -17.97 -2.21
C SER A 70 -7.90 -18.02 -2.16
N VAL A 71 -7.21 -17.24 -3.01
CA VAL A 71 -5.75 -17.11 -2.97
C VAL A 71 -5.31 -16.39 -1.68
N GLY A 72 -5.99 -15.31 -1.31
CA GLY A 72 -5.73 -14.59 -0.07
C GLY A 72 -5.88 -15.48 1.16
N TRP A 73 -6.97 -16.23 1.25
CA TRP A 73 -7.25 -17.15 2.35
C TRP A 73 -6.15 -18.19 2.58
N ARG A 74 -5.46 -18.64 1.51
CA ARG A 74 -4.35 -19.59 1.60
C ARG A 74 -3.00 -18.96 1.97
N ASN A 75 -2.82 -17.66 1.72
CA ASN A 75 -1.51 -17.00 1.78
C ASN A 75 -1.44 -15.82 2.75
N ILE A 76 -2.57 -15.39 3.31
CA ILE A 76 -2.67 -14.25 4.22
C ILE A 76 -3.23 -14.75 5.55
N ARG A 77 -2.52 -14.43 6.62
CA ARG A 77 -3.01 -14.65 7.98
C ARG A 77 -3.95 -13.51 8.35
N THR A 78 -5.20 -13.85 8.66
CA THR A 78 -6.23 -12.90 9.09
C THR A 78 -7.15 -13.56 10.12
N ASP A 79 -7.71 -12.74 10.99
CA ASP A 79 -8.75 -13.07 11.96
C ASP A 79 -10.17 -12.79 11.42
N LEU A 80 -10.28 -12.24 10.20
CA LEU A 80 -11.55 -11.94 9.56
C LEU A 80 -12.23 -13.20 9.02
N GLY A 81 -13.52 -13.34 9.30
CA GLY A 81 -14.34 -14.39 8.70
C GLY A 81 -14.60 -14.19 7.20
N LEU A 82 -14.90 -15.28 6.49
CA LEU A 82 -15.12 -15.28 5.04
C LEU A 82 -16.22 -14.29 4.60
N ALA A 83 -17.31 -14.19 5.35
CA ALA A 83 -18.40 -13.25 5.05
C ALA A 83 -17.93 -11.78 5.08
N THR A 84 -17.06 -11.44 6.04
CA THR A 84 -16.46 -10.09 6.14
C THR A 84 -15.50 -9.85 4.99
N LEU A 85 -14.66 -10.82 4.64
CA LEU A 85 -13.76 -10.72 3.49
C LEU A 85 -14.51 -10.51 2.17
N LEU A 86 -15.62 -11.22 1.96
CA LEU A 86 -16.47 -11.03 0.78
C LEU A 86 -17.06 -9.61 0.73
N ARG A 87 -17.58 -9.11 1.85
CA ARG A 87 -18.10 -7.74 1.95
C ARG A 87 -17.02 -6.71 1.66
N LEU A 88 -15.84 -6.84 2.29
CA LEU A 88 -14.71 -5.94 2.05
C LEU A 88 -14.23 -6.00 0.60
N GLY A 89 -14.14 -7.20 0.02
CA GLY A 89 -13.78 -7.38 -1.38
C GLY A 89 -14.76 -6.72 -2.34
N LEU A 90 -16.07 -6.87 -2.11
CA LEU A 90 -17.12 -6.20 -2.88
C LEU A 90 -17.12 -4.67 -2.68
N THR A 91 -16.78 -4.18 -1.50
CA THR A 91 -16.59 -2.75 -1.27
C THR A 91 -15.38 -2.24 -2.06
N ALA A 92 -14.27 -2.97 -2.03
CA ALA A 92 -13.05 -2.60 -2.75
C ALA A 92 -13.28 -2.49 -4.27
N THR A 93 -14.11 -3.36 -4.88
CA THR A 93 -14.43 -3.26 -6.31
C THR A 93 -15.27 -2.03 -6.70
N ARG A 94 -15.79 -1.28 -5.71
CA ARG A 94 -16.51 -0.02 -5.93
C ARG A 94 -15.63 1.21 -5.77
N ILE A 95 -14.41 1.05 -5.26
CA ILE A 95 -13.48 2.17 -5.05
C ILE A 95 -12.79 2.48 -6.37
N ASN A 96 -12.88 3.74 -6.81
CA ASN A 96 -12.11 4.23 -7.96
C ASN A 96 -10.65 4.49 -7.53
N PRO A 97 -9.66 3.71 -8.01
CA PRO A 97 -8.27 3.87 -7.59
C PRO A 97 -7.67 5.24 -7.92
N ASN A 98 -8.17 5.90 -8.97
CA ASN A 98 -7.70 7.23 -9.38
C ASN A 98 -8.18 8.35 -8.42
N LYS A 99 -9.14 8.05 -7.53
CA LYS A 99 -9.62 8.94 -6.49
C LYS A 99 -9.04 8.61 -5.10
N VAL A 100 -8.09 7.68 -5.02
CA VAL A 100 -7.44 7.33 -3.75
C VAL A 100 -6.05 7.97 -3.70
N THR A 101 -5.84 8.81 -2.69
CA THR A 101 -4.54 9.44 -2.44
C THR A 101 -3.70 8.53 -1.54
N ASN A 102 -2.49 8.20 -1.99
CA ASN A 102 -1.51 7.52 -1.14
C ASN A 102 -0.80 8.55 -0.24
N LEU A 103 -1.11 8.51 1.05
CA LEU A 103 -0.56 9.44 2.03
C LEU A 103 0.31 8.69 3.04
N VAL A 104 1.57 9.14 3.18
CA VAL A 104 2.45 8.69 4.26
C VAL A 104 2.29 9.67 5.42
N VAL A 105 2.28 9.15 6.65
CA VAL A 105 2.12 9.96 7.86
C VAL A 105 3.13 11.12 7.86
N PRO A 106 2.68 12.39 7.94
CA PRO A 106 3.58 13.52 7.97
C PRO A 106 4.50 13.48 9.19
N SER A 107 5.77 13.18 8.97
CA SER A 107 6.75 13.02 10.03
C SER A 107 8.08 13.65 9.66
N THR A 108 8.78 14.15 10.66
CA THR A 108 10.21 14.46 10.54
C THR A 108 11.01 13.27 11.06
N THR A 109 12.00 12.84 10.29
CA THR A 109 12.97 11.85 10.77
C THR A 109 14.06 12.57 11.56
N GLY A 110 14.49 11.97 12.67
CA GLY A 110 15.62 12.46 13.46
C GLY A 110 16.32 11.30 14.16
N ASN A 111 17.39 11.59 14.90
CA ASN A 111 18.10 10.59 15.68
C ASN A 111 17.97 10.92 17.17
N VAL A 112 17.66 9.92 17.99
CA VAL A 112 17.82 9.98 19.45
C VAL A 112 18.93 9.00 19.80
N GLY A 113 20.12 9.52 20.08
CA GLY A 113 21.33 8.71 20.15
C GLY A 113 21.68 8.07 18.80
N ALA A 114 21.94 6.75 18.78
CA ALA A 114 22.22 6.00 17.55
C ALA A 114 20.96 5.48 16.82
N VAL A 115 19.76 5.77 17.33
CA VAL A 115 18.49 5.23 16.82
C VAL A 115 17.76 6.28 16.00
N SER A 116 17.35 5.92 14.78
CA SER A 116 16.45 6.75 13.97
C SER A 116 15.04 6.70 14.52
N VAL A 117 14.49 7.86 14.86
CA VAL A 117 13.14 8.03 15.42
C VAL A 117 12.29 8.86 14.45
N VAL A 118 11.02 8.47 14.34
CA VAL A 118 10.00 9.19 13.57
C VAL A 118 9.26 10.13 14.52
N PHE A 119 9.47 11.44 14.36
CA PHE A 119 8.73 12.44 15.10
C PHE A 119 7.43 12.74 14.36
N ILE A 120 6.31 12.36 14.99
CA ILE A 120 4.97 12.63 14.49
C ILE A 120 4.75 14.15 14.53
N SER A 121 4.55 14.77 13.37
CA SER A 121 4.33 16.21 13.29
C SER A 121 2.95 16.60 13.84
N ALA A 122 2.75 17.89 14.16
CA ALA A 122 1.43 18.41 14.50
C ALA A 122 0.39 18.14 13.38
N ARG A 123 0.83 18.12 12.12
CA ARG A 123 -0.01 17.78 10.96
C ARG A 123 -0.45 16.31 10.93
N ALA A 124 0.37 15.40 11.44
CA ALA A 124 -0.07 14.00 11.59
C ALA A 124 -1.14 13.86 12.69
N ARG A 125 -1.07 14.66 13.76
CA ARG A 125 -2.14 14.69 14.77
C ARG A 125 -3.47 15.20 14.20
N SER A 126 -3.45 16.25 13.39
CA SER A 126 -4.67 16.74 12.73
C SER A 126 -5.23 15.72 11.73
N LEU A 127 -4.36 15.09 10.93
CA LEU A 127 -4.74 14.00 10.02
C LEU A 127 -5.45 12.84 10.76
N PHE A 128 -4.90 12.39 11.90
CA PHE A 128 -5.52 11.34 12.69
C PHE A 128 -6.82 11.78 13.37
N ALA A 129 -6.96 13.06 13.69
CA ALA A 129 -8.20 13.60 14.22
C ALA A 129 -9.32 13.63 13.17
N ASP A 130 -8.99 14.04 11.93
CA ASP A 130 -9.88 14.01 10.77
C ASP A 130 -10.37 12.58 10.51
N LEU A 131 -9.42 11.63 10.36
CA LEU A 131 -9.72 10.21 10.17
C LEU A 131 -10.59 9.61 11.27
N ARG A 132 -10.45 10.06 12.52
CA ARG A 132 -11.28 9.57 13.63
C ARG A 132 -12.71 10.10 13.54
N ALA A 133 -12.90 11.31 13.02
CA ALA A 133 -14.20 11.96 12.97
C ALA A 133 -15.12 11.30 11.94
N ASP A 134 -14.61 11.02 10.75
CA ASP A 134 -15.45 10.55 9.62
C ASP A 134 -14.87 9.38 8.82
N GLY A 135 -13.66 8.92 9.15
CA GLY A 135 -12.97 7.86 8.41
C GLY A 135 -12.27 8.34 7.13
N PHE A 136 -12.24 9.64 6.86
CA PHE A 136 -11.55 10.25 5.73
C PHE A 136 -10.36 11.10 6.18
N ALA A 137 -9.38 11.22 5.30
CA ALA A 137 -8.24 12.09 5.46
C ALA A 137 -8.27 13.12 4.33
N SER A 138 -8.49 14.38 4.69
CA SER A 138 -8.56 15.51 3.76
C SER A 138 -7.46 16.56 3.98
#